data_AF-A0A926CTZ5-F1
#
_entry.id   AF-A0A926CTZ5-F1
#
_cell.length_a   1.000
_cell.length_b   1.000
_cell.length_c   1.000
_cell.angle_alpha   90.00
_cell.angle_beta   90.00
_cell.angle_gamma   90.00
#
_symmetry.space_group_name_H-M   'P 1'
#
loop_
_entity.id
_entity.type
_entity.pdbx_description
1 polymer ?
#
loop_
_entity_poly.entity_id
_entity_poly.type
_entity_poly.pdbx_seq_one_letter_code
_entity_poly.pdbx_strand_id
1 'polypeptide(L)'
;MKYILLSVVLCFFNFCFSQSAFTVYDIFNSALPDNWINTIYLDSEQNKWIGTESGLVKIDPLNNWTVYDIDNSGLPDNYVRSVFVDEEKNVWVGTFLGGLAKFDGTIWTVYDPTNSGIPDYHIRAITKDQNDSLWIGTTAGLVKWDGADDFFVYTIDNSNFKSNNITDIFVDADNTKYTGTVNGGLTTVNNGEVNYYRTENSGIGDNTVRGITADEEGNKWMGTAFGGITILTGDTFLVFNTINSGIPDVDVSDIAIDESGLGVIALNYAGISIFDDTEWTNYDTSNTPLPDNLINTIALDSENNIWIGTETAGLVVFDR
;
A
#
# COMPACT_ATOMS: atom_id res chain seq x y z
N MET A 1 70.79 -16.08 24.55
CA MET A 1 70.11 -14.93 23.92
C MET A 1 69.17 -15.47 22.86
N LYS A 2 67.87 -15.52 23.14
CA LYS A 2 66.72 -15.53 22.19
C LYS A 2 65.44 -15.81 23.00
N TYR A 3 64.72 -14.74 23.33
CA TYR A 3 63.35 -14.81 23.82
C TYR A 3 62.43 -14.89 22.59
N ILE A 4 61.50 -15.85 22.60
CA ILE A 4 60.44 -15.98 21.60
C ILE A 4 59.32 -15.03 22.05
N LEU A 5 59.06 -13.98 21.26
CA LEU A 5 57.93 -13.09 21.45
C LEU A 5 56.67 -13.80 20.93
N LEU A 6 55.74 -14.11 21.84
CA LEU A 6 54.40 -14.58 21.50
C LEU A 6 53.52 -13.35 21.26
N SER A 7 53.26 -13.02 20.00
CA SER A 7 52.32 -11.96 19.62
C SER A 7 50.89 -12.47 19.74
N VAL A 8 50.18 -12.00 20.75
CA VAL A 8 48.72 -12.17 20.87
C VAL A 8 48.06 -11.17 19.93
N VAL A 9 47.46 -11.67 18.84
CA VAL A 9 46.58 -10.88 17.98
C VAL A 9 45.22 -10.83 18.65
N LEU A 10 44.87 -9.68 19.25
CA LEU A 10 43.50 -9.39 19.66
C LEU A 10 42.69 -9.06 18.40
N CYS A 11 41.88 -10.01 17.91
CA CYS A 11 40.82 -9.69 16.97
C CYS A 11 39.66 -9.04 17.75
N PHE A 12 39.49 -7.73 17.58
CA PHE A 12 38.23 -7.08 17.92
C PHE A 12 37.21 -7.44 16.82
N PHE A 13 36.31 -8.37 17.13
CA PHE A 13 35.06 -8.48 16.39
C PHE A 13 34.21 -7.26 16.76
N ASN A 14 34.25 -6.22 15.92
CA ASN A 14 33.19 -5.21 15.92
C ASN A 14 31.95 -5.86 15.34
N PHE A 15 31.07 -6.39 16.21
CA PHE A 15 29.68 -6.53 15.86
C PHE A 15 29.10 -5.11 15.82
N CYS A 16 29.09 -4.51 14.63
CA CYS A 16 28.27 -3.33 14.39
C CYS A 16 26.84 -3.85 14.28
N PHE A 17 26.10 -3.82 15.38
CA PHE A 17 24.64 -3.88 15.29
C PHE A 17 24.22 -2.63 14.52
N SER A 18 23.56 -2.79 13.37
CA SER A 18 22.85 -1.67 12.75
C SER A 18 21.89 -1.16 13.80
N GLN A 19 22.02 0.10 14.20
CA GLN A 19 21.02 0.72 15.04
C GLN A 19 19.85 1.02 14.11
N SER A 20 18.66 0.55 14.48
CA SER A 20 17.46 0.82 13.70
C SER A 20 17.34 2.33 13.45
N ALA A 21 17.22 2.69 12.18
CA ALA A 21 17.46 4.06 11.71
C ALA A 21 16.24 4.58 10.96
N PHE A 22 15.78 5.76 11.36
CA PHE A 22 14.76 6.52 10.64
C PHE A 22 15.46 7.53 9.74
N THR A 23 15.24 7.40 8.42
CA THR A 23 15.69 8.37 7.42
C THR A 23 14.48 9.10 6.87
N VAL A 24 14.48 10.43 6.93
CA VAL A 24 13.35 11.28 6.52
C VAL A 24 13.69 12.03 5.23
N TYR A 25 12.81 11.93 4.23
CA TYR A 25 12.87 12.65 2.97
C TYR A 25 11.67 13.59 2.85
N ASP A 26 11.94 14.89 2.78
CA ASP A 26 10.95 15.96 2.62
C ASP A 26 11.30 16.84 1.41
N ILE A 27 10.46 17.84 1.10
CA ILE A 27 10.70 18.81 0.03
C ILE A 27 11.97 19.68 0.21
N PHE A 28 12.57 19.72 1.40
CA PHE A 28 13.74 20.53 1.69
C PHE A 28 15.05 19.77 1.54
N ASN A 29 15.03 18.45 1.70
CA ASN A 29 16.22 17.60 1.72
C ASN A 29 16.28 16.55 0.60
N SER A 30 15.24 16.48 -0.24
CA SER A 30 15.12 15.48 -1.31
C SER A 30 14.52 16.09 -2.59
N ALA A 31 14.30 15.25 -3.60
CA ALA A 31 13.61 15.64 -4.84
C ALA A 31 12.08 15.38 -4.77
N LEU A 32 11.56 15.06 -3.59
CA LEU A 32 10.14 14.89 -3.37
C LEU A 32 9.39 16.20 -3.71
N PRO A 33 8.33 16.17 -4.54
CA PRO A 33 7.61 17.38 -4.92
C PRO A 33 6.58 17.84 -3.89
N ASP A 34 6.13 16.93 -3.00
CA ASP A 34 5.17 17.22 -1.92
C ASP A 34 5.43 16.33 -0.71
N ASN A 35 5.20 16.85 0.49
CA ASN A 35 5.31 16.07 1.72
C ASN A 35 4.09 15.15 1.97
N TRP A 36 2.98 15.38 1.27
CA TRP A 36 1.79 14.54 1.39
C TRP A 36 1.92 13.29 0.53
N ILE A 37 2.27 12.17 1.16
CA ILE A 37 2.45 10.88 0.48
C ILE A 37 1.13 10.11 0.50
N ASN A 38 0.64 9.72 -0.67
CA ASN A 38 -0.63 9.00 -0.83
C ASN A 38 -0.47 7.49 -1.03
N THR A 39 0.60 7.07 -1.70
CA THR A 39 0.83 5.66 -2.03
C THR A 39 2.31 5.39 -2.21
N ILE A 40 2.74 4.19 -1.83
CA ILE A 40 4.08 3.66 -2.07
C ILE A 40 3.92 2.31 -2.73
N TYR A 41 4.53 2.14 -3.90
CA TYR A 41 4.55 0.88 -4.61
C TYR A 41 5.99 0.46 -4.91
N LEU A 42 6.31 -0.81 -4.64
CA LEU A 42 7.64 -1.38 -4.88
C LEU A 42 7.53 -2.36 -6.03
N ASP A 43 8.30 -2.12 -7.10
CA ASP A 43 8.30 -3.02 -8.25
C ASP A 43 9.36 -4.12 -8.13
N SER A 44 9.28 -5.12 -9.03
CA SER A 44 10.20 -6.26 -9.06
C SER A 44 11.65 -5.89 -9.42
N GLU A 45 11.90 -4.67 -9.89
CA GLU A 45 13.24 -4.12 -10.16
C GLU A 45 13.75 -3.30 -8.96
N GLN A 46 13.09 -3.38 -7.80
CA GLN A 46 13.37 -2.63 -6.58
C GLN A 46 13.25 -1.12 -6.71
N ASN A 47 12.56 -0.61 -7.74
CA ASN A 47 12.21 0.80 -7.78
C ASN A 47 11.08 1.07 -6.79
N LYS A 48 11.13 2.25 -6.16
CA LYS A 48 10.08 2.76 -5.28
C LYS A 48 9.31 3.81 -6.07
N TRP A 49 8.02 3.62 -6.19
CA TRP A 49 7.11 4.56 -6.81
C TRP A 49 6.27 5.23 -5.73
N ILE A 50 6.44 6.54 -5.58
CA ILE A 50 5.83 7.33 -4.50
C ILE A 50 4.85 8.30 -5.14
N GLY A 51 3.55 8.11 -4.88
CA GLY A 51 2.52 9.05 -5.30
C GLY A 51 2.32 10.12 -4.25
N THR A 52 2.28 11.39 -4.68
CA THR A 52 2.07 12.55 -3.79
C THR A 52 0.91 13.41 -4.28
N GLU A 53 0.62 14.53 -3.60
CA GLU A 53 -0.35 15.54 -4.08
C GLU A 53 0.23 16.46 -5.18
N SER A 54 1.55 16.41 -5.42
CA SER A 54 2.23 17.24 -6.45
C SER A 54 3.00 16.41 -7.50
N GLY A 55 2.63 15.14 -7.70
CA GLY A 55 3.16 14.28 -8.76
C GLY A 55 3.53 12.87 -8.33
N LEU A 56 4.18 12.15 -9.25
CA LEU A 56 4.73 10.81 -9.04
C LEU A 56 6.25 10.88 -8.94
N VAL A 57 6.84 10.16 -7.99
CA VAL A 57 8.29 10.02 -7.86
C VAL A 57 8.69 8.57 -8.08
N LYS A 58 9.74 8.36 -8.88
CA LYS A 58 10.48 7.10 -8.95
C LYS A 58 11.81 7.25 -8.24
N ILE A 59 12.10 6.36 -7.28
CA ILE A 59 13.43 6.18 -6.68
C ILE A 59 13.97 4.84 -7.19
N ASP A 60 15.06 4.88 -7.96
CA ASP A 60 15.69 3.66 -8.48
C ASP A 60 16.57 2.96 -7.41
N PRO A 61 17.08 1.74 -7.65
CA PRO A 61 17.94 1.04 -6.69
C PRO A 61 19.28 1.72 -6.40
N LEU A 62 19.66 2.73 -7.19
CA LEU A 62 20.85 3.55 -6.96
C LEU A 62 20.52 4.86 -6.22
N ASN A 63 19.29 5.00 -5.72
CA ASN A 63 18.75 6.20 -5.08
C ASN A 63 18.71 7.44 -5.99
N ASN A 64 18.56 7.26 -7.31
CA ASN A 64 18.25 8.37 -8.20
C ASN A 64 16.75 8.66 -8.18
N TRP A 65 16.41 9.94 -8.08
CA TRP A 65 15.04 10.42 -8.03
C TRP A 65 14.63 10.96 -9.39
N THR A 66 13.47 10.52 -9.89
CA THR A 66 12.83 11.05 -11.08
C THR A 66 11.41 11.48 -10.74
N VAL A 67 11.05 12.72 -11.07
CA VAL A 67 9.73 13.29 -10.76
C VAL A 67 8.93 13.43 -12.05
N TYR A 68 7.68 12.97 -12.03
CA TYR A 68 6.71 13.11 -13.10
C TYR A 68 5.52 13.95 -12.61
N ASP A 69 5.23 15.04 -13.31
CA ASP A 69 4.10 15.93 -13.04
C ASP A 69 3.39 16.30 -14.36
N ILE A 70 2.29 17.06 -14.27
CA ILE A 70 1.52 17.51 -15.44
C ILE A 70 2.31 18.42 -16.41
N ASP A 71 3.38 19.07 -15.95
CA ASP A 71 4.15 20.04 -16.73
C ASP A 71 5.32 19.39 -17.48
N ASN A 72 5.85 18.29 -16.93
CA ASN A 72 7.06 17.61 -17.41
C ASN A 72 6.80 16.23 -18.03
N SER A 73 5.58 15.70 -17.89
CA SER A 73 5.19 14.37 -18.34
C SER A 73 3.81 14.35 -18.97
N GLY A 74 3.27 13.17 -19.29
CA GLY A 74 1.87 13.01 -19.72
C GLY A 74 0.94 12.52 -18.62
N LEU A 75 1.35 12.65 -17.34
CA LEU A 75 0.49 12.45 -16.20
C LEU A 75 -0.72 13.41 -16.28
N PRO A 76 -1.97 12.94 -16.13
CA PRO A 76 -3.15 13.77 -16.34
C PRO A 76 -3.51 14.65 -15.14
N ASP A 77 -3.02 14.32 -13.95
CA ASP A 77 -3.27 15.03 -12.70
C ASP A 77 -2.15 14.73 -11.70
N ASN A 78 -1.73 15.73 -10.93
CA ASN A 78 -0.63 15.63 -9.96
C ASN A 78 -1.02 14.83 -8.71
N TYR A 79 -2.32 14.67 -8.44
CA TYR A 79 -2.81 14.08 -7.20
C TYR A 79 -2.83 12.56 -7.38
N VAL A 80 -1.66 11.94 -7.19
CA VAL A 80 -1.47 10.50 -7.41
C VAL A 80 -2.00 9.73 -6.21
N ARG A 81 -2.91 8.78 -6.46
CA ARG A 81 -3.62 8.01 -5.42
C ARG A 81 -3.26 6.53 -5.40
N SER A 82 -2.85 5.96 -6.53
CA SER A 82 -2.43 4.56 -6.61
C SER A 82 -1.38 4.39 -7.70
N VAL A 83 -0.47 3.45 -7.49
CA VAL A 83 0.52 3.05 -8.49
C VAL A 83 0.60 1.53 -8.54
N PHE A 84 0.72 0.99 -9.73
CA PHE A 84 0.95 -0.43 -9.98
C PHE A 84 1.92 -0.57 -11.16
N VAL A 85 2.90 -1.47 -11.06
CA VAL A 85 3.81 -1.79 -12.17
C VAL A 85 3.57 -3.22 -12.61
N ASP A 86 3.21 -3.40 -13.88
CA ASP A 86 2.98 -4.74 -14.42
C ASP A 86 4.28 -5.44 -14.82
N GLU A 87 4.17 -6.73 -15.18
CA GLU A 87 5.31 -7.57 -15.59
C GLU A 87 5.99 -7.08 -16.89
N GLU A 88 5.28 -6.29 -17.70
CA GLU A 88 5.83 -5.65 -18.90
C GLU A 88 6.52 -4.31 -18.58
N LYS A 89 6.59 -3.95 -17.29
CA LYS A 89 7.16 -2.70 -16.76
C LYS A 89 6.36 -1.46 -17.15
N ASN A 90 5.09 -1.63 -17.52
CA ASN A 90 4.21 -0.49 -17.64
C ASN A 90 3.85 0.00 -16.24
N VAL A 91 3.92 1.31 -16.06
CA VAL A 91 3.55 1.97 -14.80
C VAL A 91 2.13 2.49 -14.96
N TRP A 92 1.22 1.91 -14.20
CA TRP A 92 -0.17 2.32 -14.11
C TRP A 92 -0.34 3.26 -12.92
N VAL A 93 -0.88 4.44 -13.17
CA VAL A 93 -0.98 5.52 -12.19
C VAL A 93 -2.44 5.95 -12.10
N GLY A 94 -3.03 5.78 -10.92
CA GLY A 94 -4.36 6.25 -10.61
C GLY A 94 -4.28 7.64 -10.01
N THR A 95 -5.05 8.58 -10.57
CA THR A 95 -5.07 9.98 -10.12
C THR A 95 -6.42 10.36 -9.53
N PHE A 96 -6.48 11.50 -8.85
CA PHE A 96 -7.69 11.97 -8.16
C PHE A 96 -8.76 12.49 -9.15
N LEU A 97 -8.39 13.31 -10.13
CA LEU A 97 -9.32 13.90 -11.11
C LEU A 97 -8.92 13.68 -12.56
N GLY A 98 -7.77 13.05 -12.82
CA GLY A 98 -7.25 12.81 -14.17
C GLY A 98 -7.58 11.43 -14.76
N GLY A 99 -8.18 10.52 -14.00
CA GLY A 99 -8.39 9.13 -14.43
C GLY A 99 -7.13 8.26 -14.26
N LEU A 100 -7.03 7.24 -15.10
CA LEU A 100 -5.94 6.26 -15.12
C LEU A 100 -4.90 6.67 -16.17
N ALA A 101 -3.62 6.64 -15.82
CA ALA A 101 -2.53 6.83 -16.77
C ALA A 101 -1.67 5.58 -16.87
N LYS A 102 -1.19 5.26 -18.07
CA LYS A 102 -0.22 4.19 -18.35
C LYS A 102 1.04 4.81 -18.91
N PHE A 103 2.19 4.54 -18.31
CA PHE A 103 3.50 4.90 -18.84
C PHE A 103 4.27 3.64 -19.25
N ASP A 104 4.61 3.51 -20.54
CA ASP A 104 5.32 2.34 -21.10
C ASP A 104 6.86 2.49 -21.07
N GLY A 105 7.36 3.49 -20.34
CA GLY A 105 8.77 3.90 -20.33
C GLY A 105 9.12 4.96 -21.37
N THR A 106 8.23 5.25 -22.32
CA THR A 106 8.43 6.27 -23.36
C THR A 106 7.24 7.23 -23.47
N ILE A 107 6.02 6.69 -23.50
CA ILE A 107 4.78 7.41 -23.78
C ILE A 107 3.80 7.22 -22.63
N TRP A 108 3.07 8.30 -22.33
CA TRP A 108 1.93 8.29 -21.42
C TRP A 108 0.62 8.16 -22.21
N THR A 109 -0.24 7.24 -21.80
CA THR A 109 -1.59 7.04 -22.33
C THR A 109 -2.60 7.23 -21.21
N VAL A 110 -3.65 8.02 -21.43
CA VAL A 110 -4.65 8.37 -20.42
C VAL A 110 -5.99 7.72 -20.75
N TYR A 111 -6.61 7.11 -19.73
CA TYR A 111 -7.93 6.49 -19.78
C TYR A 111 -8.83 7.17 -18.75
N ASP A 112 -9.92 7.77 -19.24
CA ASP A 112 -10.88 8.52 -18.43
C ASP A 112 -12.33 8.22 -18.89
N PRO A 113 -13.36 8.72 -18.20
CA PRO A 113 -14.76 8.46 -18.57
C PRO A 113 -15.20 8.99 -19.95
N THR A 114 -14.40 9.83 -20.60
CA THR A 114 -14.69 10.40 -21.92
C THR A 114 -14.13 9.57 -23.07
N ASN A 115 -13.11 8.75 -22.80
CA ASN A 115 -12.38 8.00 -23.82
C ASN A 115 -12.31 6.47 -23.56
N SER A 116 -12.82 6.01 -22.42
CA SER A 116 -12.77 4.62 -21.98
C SER A 116 -14.07 4.20 -21.28
N GLY A 117 -14.17 2.93 -20.89
CA GLY A 117 -15.30 2.43 -20.09
C GLY A 117 -15.12 2.59 -18.57
N ILE A 118 -14.10 3.33 -18.12
CA ILE A 118 -13.92 3.67 -16.69
C ILE A 118 -15.03 4.65 -16.27
N PRO A 119 -15.79 4.38 -15.20
CA PRO A 119 -16.99 5.15 -14.87
C PRO A 119 -16.71 6.48 -14.15
N ASP A 120 -15.49 6.71 -13.66
CA ASP A 120 -15.14 7.86 -12.81
C ASP A 120 -13.66 8.24 -12.94
N TYR A 121 -13.35 9.50 -12.67
CA TYR A 121 -11.99 10.05 -12.72
C TYR A 121 -11.13 9.68 -11.50
N HIS A 122 -11.76 9.36 -10.36
CA HIS A 122 -11.04 9.08 -9.12
C HIS A 122 -10.62 7.62 -9.07
N ILE A 123 -9.35 7.37 -9.39
CA ILE A 123 -8.78 6.02 -9.36
C ILE A 123 -8.06 5.80 -8.04
N ARG A 124 -8.54 4.86 -7.24
CA ARG A 124 -8.08 4.63 -5.86
C ARG A 124 -7.21 3.39 -5.70
N ALA A 125 -7.40 2.39 -6.55
CA ALA A 125 -6.63 1.15 -6.49
C ALA A 125 -6.44 0.58 -7.90
N ILE A 126 -5.28 -0.03 -8.13
CA ILE A 126 -4.96 -0.68 -9.41
C ILE A 126 -4.19 -1.95 -9.09
N THR A 127 -4.59 -3.05 -9.72
CA THR A 127 -3.85 -4.31 -9.67
C THR A 127 -4.13 -5.11 -10.94
N LYS A 128 -3.42 -6.21 -11.13
CA LYS A 128 -3.60 -7.13 -12.24
C LYS A 128 -3.83 -8.53 -11.70
N ASP A 129 -4.75 -9.25 -12.32
CA ASP A 129 -5.05 -10.62 -11.94
C ASP A 129 -4.23 -11.65 -12.71
N GLN A 130 -4.32 -12.92 -12.30
CA GLN A 130 -3.54 -14.00 -12.91
C GLN A 130 -3.94 -14.32 -14.36
N ASN A 131 -5.02 -13.73 -14.88
CA ASN A 131 -5.47 -13.86 -16.27
C ASN A 131 -5.14 -12.60 -17.08
N ASP A 132 -4.16 -11.82 -16.64
CA ASP A 132 -3.74 -10.56 -17.23
C ASP A 132 -4.80 -9.44 -17.27
N SER A 133 -5.92 -9.58 -16.55
CA SER A 133 -6.92 -8.52 -16.46
C SER A 133 -6.52 -7.48 -15.41
N LEU A 134 -6.51 -6.21 -15.80
CA LEU A 134 -6.40 -5.08 -14.88
C LEU A 134 -7.70 -4.92 -14.09
N TRP A 135 -7.57 -4.70 -12.79
CA TRP A 135 -8.64 -4.38 -11.87
C TRP A 135 -8.42 -2.99 -11.31
N ILE A 136 -9.39 -2.12 -11.51
CA ILE A 136 -9.29 -0.69 -11.22
C ILE A 136 -10.41 -0.32 -10.25
N GLY A 137 -10.05 0.13 -9.05
CA GLY A 137 -10.96 0.61 -8.04
C GLY A 137 -11.22 2.09 -8.24
N THR A 138 -12.49 2.46 -8.38
CA THR A 138 -12.91 3.86 -8.53
C THR A 138 -13.90 4.27 -7.43
N THR A 139 -14.32 5.53 -7.37
CA THR A 139 -15.41 5.92 -6.47
C THR A 139 -16.80 5.52 -6.99
N ALA A 140 -16.88 5.07 -8.25
CA ALA A 140 -18.12 4.71 -8.94
C ALA A 140 -18.22 3.22 -9.33
N GLY A 141 -17.31 2.37 -8.85
CA GLY A 141 -17.36 0.92 -9.03
C GLY A 141 -15.99 0.28 -9.20
N LEU A 142 -16.00 -1.06 -9.29
CA LEU A 142 -14.82 -1.86 -9.60
C LEU A 142 -14.81 -2.18 -11.10
N VAL A 143 -13.76 -1.80 -11.80
CA VAL A 143 -13.60 -2.06 -13.23
C VAL A 143 -12.69 -3.26 -13.44
N LYS A 144 -13.08 -4.16 -14.35
CA LYS A 144 -12.22 -5.21 -14.92
C LYS A 144 -11.97 -4.88 -16.39
N TRP A 145 -10.71 -4.93 -16.80
CA TRP A 145 -10.30 -4.65 -18.17
C TRP A 145 -9.15 -5.56 -18.59
N ASP A 146 -9.27 -6.23 -19.74
CA ASP A 146 -8.28 -7.20 -20.25
C ASP A 146 -7.40 -6.63 -21.38
N GLY A 147 -7.45 -5.31 -21.59
CA GLY A 147 -6.73 -4.64 -22.68
C GLY A 147 -7.52 -4.56 -23.99
N ALA A 148 -8.73 -5.14 -24.07
CA ALA A 148 -9.63 -5.00 -25.21
C ALA A 148 -10.42 -3.68 -25.18
N ASP A 149 -11.29 -3.45 -26.17
CA ASP A 149 -12.12 -2.23 -26.22
C ASP A 149 -13.20 -2.19 -25.12
N ASP A 150 -13.60 -3.36 -24.61
CA ASP A 150 -14.71 -3.49 -23.66
C ASP A 150 -14.22 -3.46 -22.20
N PHE A 151 -14.91 -2.68 -21.36
CA PHE A 151 -14.70 -2.63 -19.92
C PHE A 151 -15.91 -3.24 -19.22
N PHE A 152 -15.65 -4.04 -18.19
CA PHE A 152 -16.71 -4.54 -17.32
C PHE A 152 -16.68 -3.80 -15.99
N VAL A 153 -17.81 -3.23 -15.56
CA VAL A 153 -17.90 -2.46 -14.32
C VAL A 153 -18.88 -3.14 -13.35
N TYR A 154 -18.38 -3.53 -12.18
CA TYR A 154 -19.21 -3.98 -11.05
C TYR A 154 -19.65 -2.78 -10.22
N THR A 155 -20.95 -2.66 -10.01
CA THR A 155 -21.60 -1.58 -9.24
C THR A 155 -22.71 -2.16 -8.35
N ILE A 156 -23.23 -1.35 -7.42
CA ILE A 156 -24.42 -1.71 -6.63
C ILE A 156 -25.66 -2.02 -7.47
N ASP A 157 -25.74 -1.51 -8.72
CA ASP A 157 -26.93 -1.63 -9.56
C ASP A 157 -26.94 -2.91 -10.41
N ASN A 158 -25.76 -3.46 -10.71
CA ASN A 158 -25.61 -4.62 -11.61
C ASN A 158 -24.94 -5.83 -10.96
N SER A 159 -24.57 -5.72 -9.68
CA SER A 159 -23.87 -6.77 -8.94
C SER A 159 -24.23 -6.72 -7.47
N ASN A 160 -23.62 -7.58 -6.65
CA ASN A 160 -23.94 -7.67 -5.23
C ASN A 160 -23.10 -6.73 -4.34
N PHE A 161 -22.33 -5.80 -4.93
CA PHE A 161 -21.63 -4.76 -4.19
C PHE A 161 -22.58 -3.97 -3.27
N LYS A 162 -22.08 -3.52 -2.13
CA LYS A 162 -22.82 -2.68 -1.17
C LYS A 162 -22.31 -1.25 -1.10
N SER A 163 -21.28 -0.95 -1.86
CA SER A 163 -20.76 0.39 -2.10
C SER A 163 -20.03 0.39 -3.44
N ASN A 164 -20.12 1.51 -4.17
CA ASN A 164 -19.35 1.72 -5.39
C ASN A 164 -17.94 2.26 -5.09
N ASN A 165 -17.70 2.74 -3.87
CA ASN A 165 -16.45 3.41 -3.53
C ASN A 165 -15.41 2.39 -3.09
N ILE A 166 -14.58 1.97 -4.03
CA ILE A 166 -13.51 0.99 -3.84
C ILE A 166 -12.30 1.69 -3.22
N THR A 167 -11.76 1.11 -2.14
CA THR A 167 -10.60 1.64 -1.42
C THR A 167 -9.32 0.93 -1.84
N ASP A 168 -9.38 -0.39 -1.98
CA ASP A 168 -8.24 -1.24 -2.26
C ASP A 168 -8.68 -2.55 -2.93
N ILE A 169 -7.74 -3.21 -3.62
CA ILE A 169 -7.96 -4.48 -4.34
C ILE A 169 -6.76 -5.40 -4.12
N PHE A 170 -7.00 -6.51 -3.45
CA PHE A 170 -6.05 -7.61 -3.31
C PHE A 170 -6.46 -8.79 -4.20
N VAL A 171 -5.54 -9.34 -4.99
CA VAL A 171 -5.76 -10.56 -5.78
C VAL A 171 -5.12 -11.73 -5.06
N ASP A 172 -5.93 -12.68 -4.65
CA ASP A 172 -5.47 -13.86 -3.92
C ASP A 172 -4.87 -14.93 -4.85
N ALA A 173 -4.18 -15.91 -4.26
CA ALA A 173 -3.54 -17.03 -4.97
C ALA A 173 -4.53 -17.89 -5.76
N ASP A 174 -5.80 -17.96 -5.36
CA ASP A 174 -6.88 -18.63 -6.10
C ASP A 174 -7.55 -17.73 -7.16
N ASN A 175 -6.98 -16.54 -7.37
CA ASN A 175 -7.46 -15.50 -8.26
C ASN A 175 -8.80 -14.86 -7.85
N THR A 176 -9.22 -14.99 -6.58
CA THR A 176 -10.30 -14.23 -5.96
C THR A 176 -9.86 -12.79 -5.70
N LYS A 177 -10.72 -11.83 -6.02
CA LYS A 177 -10.45 -10.40 -5.83
C LYS A 177 -11.12 -9.98 -4.55
N TYR A 178 -10.33 -9.64 -3.55
CA TYR A 178 -10.78 -9.05 -2.29
C TYR A 178 -10.76 -7.54 -2.45
N THR A 179 -11.91 -6.89 -2.34
CA THR A 179 -12.02 -5.44 -2.54
C THR A 179 -12.52 -4.77 -1.27
N GLY A 180 -11.75 -3.80 -0.81
CA GLY A 180 -12.16 -2.91 0.26
C GLY A 180 -13.14 -1.89 -0.27
N THR A 181 -14.10 -1.48 0.55
CA THR A 181 -15.05 -0.44 0.19
C THR A 181 -15.30 0.53 1.32
N VAL A 182 -15.72 1.76 0.99
CA VAL A 182 -16.23 2.71 1.99
C VAL A 182 -17.68 2.37 2.33
N ASN A 183 -17.95 2.06 3.60
CA ASN A 183 -19.26 1.67 4.16
C ASN A 183 -19.95 0.40 3.59
N GLY A 184 -19.35 -0.28 2.62
CA GLY A 184 -19.88 -1.51 2.02
C GLY A 184 -19.29 -2.80 2.59
N GLY A 185 -18.28 -2.72 3.45
CA GLY A 185 -17.53 -3.85 3.99
C GLY A 185 -16.50 -4.41 3.00
N LEU A 186 -16.12 -5.66 3.22
CA LEU A 186 -15.30 -6.44 2.30
C LEU A 186 -16.20 -7.06 1.23
N THR A 187 -15.81 -6.94 -0.05
CA THR A 187 -16.48 -7.64 -1.16
C THR A 187 -15.50 -8.57 -1.85
N THR A 188 -15.94 -9.75 -2.26
CA THR A 188 -15.12 -10.68 -3.05
C THR A 188 -15.72 -10.87 -4.43
N VAL A 189 -14.85 -10.95 -5.45
CA VAL A 189 -15.23 -11.28 -6.82
C VAL A 189 -14.43 -12.49 -7.29
N ASN A 190 -15.13 -13.60 -7.58
CA ASN A 190 -14.52 -14.82 -8.12
C ASN A 190 -15.38 -15.33 -9.28
N ASN A 191 -14.80 -15.46 -10.47
CA ASN A 191 -15.50 -15.91 -11.68
C ASN A 191 -16.84 -15.18 -11.95
N GLY A 192 -16.91 -13.89 -11.61
CA GLY A 192 -18.11 -13.05 -11.76
C GLY A 192 -19.12 -13.17 -10.62
N GLU A 193 -18.97 -14.12 -9.71
CA GLU A 193 -19.73 -14.18 -8.47
C GLU A 193 -19.26 -13.11 -7.50
N VAL A 194 -20.20 -12.36 -6.92
CA VAL A 194 -19.91 -11.27 -5.97
C VAL A 194 -20.53 -11.58 -4.61
N ASN A 195 -19.68 -11.73 -3.59
CA ASN A 195 -20.07 -11.94 -2.20
C ASN A 195 -19.64 -10.74 -1.34
N TYR A 196 -20.33 -10.49 -0.22
CA TYR A 196 -20.04 -9.34 0.64
C TYR A 196 -20.09 -9.70 2.13
N TYR A 197 -19.24 -9.03 2.90
CA TYR A 197 -19.05 -9.24 4.32
C TYR A 197 -19.08 -7.90 5.03
N ARG A 198 -20.07 -7.75 5.90
CA ARG A 198 -20.36 -6.55 6.69
C ARG A 198 -20.54 -6.91 8.15
N THR A 199 -20.47 -5.92 9.02
CA THR A 199 -20.60 -6.09 10.48
C THR A 199 -21.90 -6.82 10.86
N GLU A 200 -22.98 -6.63 10.09
CA GLU A 200 -24.28 -7.25 10.34
C GLU A 200 -24.43 -8.71 9.88
N ASN A 201 -23.53 -9.25 9.04
CA ASN A 201 -23.70 -10.59 8.44
C ASN A 201 -22.50 -11.54 8.57
N SER A 202 -21.37 -11.07 9.10
CA SER A 202 -20.12 -11.85 9.10
C SER A 202 -19.43 -11.83 10.46
N GLY A 203 -18.81 -10.70 10.79
CA GLY A 203 -17.89 -10.56 11.93
C GLY A 203 -16.72 -9.61 11.65
N ILE A 204 -16.65 -9.03 10.44
CA ILE A 204 -15.70 -7.94 10.13
C ILE A 204 -15.85 -6.79 11.13
N GLY A 205 -14.72 -6.16 11.50
CA GLY A 205 -14.69 -5.14 12.54
C GLY A 205 -15.39 -3.82 12.19
N ASP A 206 -15.40 -3.45 10.91
CA ASP A 206 -16.04 -2.24 10.40
C ASP A 206 -16.41 -2.38 8.92
N ASN A 207 -17.36 -1.56 8.46
CA ASN A 207 -17.83 -1.58 7.07
C ASN A 207 -17.00 -0.68 6.13
N THR A 208 -15.96 -0.01 6.61
CA THR A 208 -14.96 0.70 5.81
C THR A 208 -13.62 0.01 5.92
N VAL A 209 -13.28 -0.75 4.89
CA VAL A 209 -11.99 -1.44 4.74
C VAL A 209 -11.08 -0.53 3.92
N ARG A 210 -9.87 -0.19 4.39
CA ARG A 210 -8.98 0.76 3.72
C ARG A 210 -7.83 0.12 2.95
N GLY A 211 -7.23 -0.92 3.51
CA GLY A 211 -6.15 -1.69 2.90
C GLY A 211 -6.34 -3.17 3.15
N ILE A 212 -5.90 -4.01 2.20
CA ILE A 212 -6.02 -5.46 2.23
C ILE A 212 -4.70 -6.08 1.77
N THR A 213 -4.17 -7.00 2.58
CA THR A 213 -3.02 -7.82 2.21
C THR A 213 -3.23 -9.25 2.71
N ALA A 214 -2.28 -10.14 2.44
CA ALA A 214 -2.29 -11.50 2.96
C ALA A 214 -0.93 -11.91 3.53
N ASP A 215 -0.96 -12.79 4.52
CA ASP A 215 0.24 -13.51 4.98
C ASP A 215 0.50 -14.78 4.14
N GLU A 216 1.61 -15.47 4.41
CA GLU A 216 2.00 -16.69 3.68
C GLU A 216 1.02 -17.86 3.91
N GLU A 217 0.32 -17.88 5.04
CA GLU A 217 -0.75 -18.84 5.32
C GLU A 217 -2.04 -18.56 4.53
N GLY A 218 -2.11 -17.40 3.86
CA GLY A 218 -3.26 -16.97 3.08
C GLY A 218 -4.38 -16.34 3.91
N ASN A 219 -4.12 -15.94 5.15
CA ASN A 219 -5.07 -15.13 5.90
C ASN A 219 -5.12 -13.72 5.31
N LYS A 220 -6.31 -13.14 5.19
CA LYS A 220 -6.46 -11.78 4.65
C LYS A 220 -6.48 -10.79 5.79
N TRP A 221 -5.49 -9.92 5.82
CA TRP A 221 -5.38 -8.85 6.80
C TRP A 221 -5.95 -7.57 6.22
N MET A 222 -6.76 -6.88 7.01
CA MET A 222 -7.52 -5.71 6.59
C MET A 222 -7.38 -4.59 7.61
N GLY A 223 -6.94 -3.43 7.14
CA GLY A 223 -7.08 -2.18 7.88
C GLY A 223 -8.49 -1.64 7.77
N THR A 224 -9.09 -1.23 8.88
CA THR A 224 -10.44 -0.65 8.89
C THR A 224 -10.48 0.72 9.56
N ALA A 225 -11.47 1.55 9.21
CA ALA A 225 -11.53 2.94 9.67
C ALA A 225 -11.84 3.10 11.16
N PHE A 226 -12.63 2.20 11.75
CA PHE A 226 -13.04 2.32 13.16
C PHE A 226 -13.04 0.98 13.91
N GLY A 227 -12.68 -0.11 13.22
CA GLY A 227 -12.70 -1.47 13.76
C GLY A 227 -11.32 -1.99 14.18
N GLY A 228 -10.24 -1.24 13.92
CA GLY A 228 -8.88 -1.71 14.02
C GLY A 228 -8.52 -2.63 12.85
N ILE A 229 -7.87 -3.73 13.16
CA ILE A 229 -7.43 -4.74 12.19
C ILE A 229 -8.46 -5.86 12.16
N THR A 230 -8.85 -6.28 10.96
CA THR A 230 -9.60 -7.53 10.78
C THR A 230 -8.76 -8.54 10.03
N ILE A 231 -8.73 -9.79 10.48
CA ILE A 231 -8.08 -10.91 9.80
C ILE A 231 -9.14 -11.93 9.41
N LEU A 232 -9.17 -12.33 8.14
CA LEU A 232 -9.98 -13.45 7.65
C LEU A 232 -9.11 -14.70 7.57
N THR A 233 -9.39 -15.66 8.46
CA THR A 233 -8.73 -16.98 8.52
C THR A 233 -9.75 -18.05 8.15
N GLY A 234 -9.60 -18.66 6.96
CA GLY A 234 -10.64 -19.49 6.38
C GLY A 234 -11.93 -18.69 6.22
N ASP A 235 -13.00 -19.11 6.90
CA ASP A 235 -14.30 -18.42 6.88
C ASP A 235 -14.55 -17.54 8.13
N THR A 236 -13.55 -17.38 9.00
CA THR A 236 -13.69 -16.68 10.29
C THR A 236 -13.02 -15.32 10.27
N PHE A 237 -13.75 -14.29 10.70
CA PHE A 237 -13.21 -12.95 10.94
C PHE A 237 -12.75 -12.81 12.40
N LEU A 238 -11.50 -12.40 12.58
CA LEU A 238 -10.88 -12.04 13.86
C LEU A 238 -10.63 -10.54 13.88
N VAL A 239 -11.02 -9.86 14.96
CA VAL A 239 -10.91 -8.39 15.07
C VAL A 239 -9.98 -8.02 16.21
N PHE A 240 -9.00 -7.16 15.91
CA PHE A 240 -7.99 -6.66 16.84
C PHE A 240 -8.11 -5.14 16.95
N ASN A 241 -8.29 -4.65 18.17
CA ASN A 241 -8.47 -3.25 18.51
C ASN A 241 -7.73 -2.92 19.82
N THR A 242 -7.88 -1.69 20.30
CA THR A 242 -7.21 -1.19 21.52
C THR A 242 -7.59 -1.93 22.81
N ILE A 243 -8.65 -2.75 22.81
CA ILE A 243 -9.12 -3.50 23.98
C ILE A 243 -8.49 -4.89 24.05
N ASN A 244 -8.22 -5.52 22.91
CA ASN A 244 -7.81 -6.92 22.82
C ASN A 244 -6.47 -7.13 22.08
N SER A 245 -5.76 -6.06 21.73
CA SER A 245 -4.44 -6.09 21.10
C SER A 245 -3.58 -4.94 21.60
N GLY A 246 -2.32 -4.87 21.13
CA GLY A 246 -1.38 -3.82 21.54
C GLY A 246 -1.41 -2.56 20.69
N ILE A 247 -2.27 -2.46 19.67
CA ILE A 247 -2.37 -1.25 18.84
C ILE A 247 -2.95 -0.09 19.65
N PRO A 248 -2.39 1.13 19.51
CA PRO A 248 -2.83 2.32 20.25
C PRO A 248 -4.06 3.01 19.66
N ASP A 249 -4.40 2.74 18.40
CA ASP A 249 -5.56 3.32 17.69
C ASP A 249 -6.30 2.25 16.88
N VAL A 250 -7.58 2.48 16.58
CA VAL A 250 -8.43 1.63 15.73
C VAL A 250 -8.56 2.15 14.31
N ASP A 251 -8.13 3.38 14.04
CA ASP A 251 -8.21 3.99 12.72
C ASP A 251 -7.00 3.55 11.87
N VAL A 252 -7.12 2.40 11.19
CA VAL A 252 -6.03 1.83 10.38
C VAL A 252 -6.10 2.37 8.95
N SER A 253 -5.05 3.06 8.52
CA SER A 253 -4.98 3.65 7.17
C SER A 253 -4.50 2.65 6.13
N ASP A 254 -3.49 1.84 6.48
CA ASP A 254 -2.84 0.89 5.58
C ASP A 254 -2.21 -0.28 6.37
N ILE A 255 -1.94 -1.39 5.69
CA ILE A 255 -1.39 -2.61 6.28
C ILE A 255 -0.44 -3.32 5.30
N ALA A 256 0.74 -3.67 5.77
CA ALA A 256 1.73 -4.44 5.00
C ALA A 256 2.19 -5.64 5.82
N ILE A 257 2.45 -6.77 5.15
CA ILE A 257 2.94 -8.01 5.77
C ILE A 257 4.10 -8.52 4.93
N ASP A 258 5.18 -8.93 5.59
CA ASP A 258 6.30 -9.59 4.91
C ASP A 258 6.16 -11.12 4.88
N GLU A 259 7.05 -11.77 4.12
CA GLU A 259 7.15 -13.22 4.00
C GLU A 259 7.41 -13.93 5.36
N SER A 260 7.89 -13.22 6.38
CA SER A 260 8.11 -13.80 7.72
C SER A 260 6.89 -13.72 8.63
N GLY A 261 5.79 -13.10 8.18
CA GLY A 261 4.59 -12.84 8.98
C GLY A 261 4.65 -11.53 9.77
N LEU A 262 5.69 -10.70 9.59
CA LEU A 262 5.79 -9.40 10.25
C LEU A 262 4.70 -8.47 9.73
N GLY A 263 3.72 -8.16 10.58
CA GLY A 263 2.66 -7.21 10.26
C GLY A 263 3.05 -5.79 10.62
N VAL A 264 3.12 -4.91 9.62
CA VAL A 264 3.27 -3.46 9.82
C VAL A 264 1.92 -2.78 9.58
N ILE A 265 1.50 -2.00 10.57
CA ILE A 265 0.17 -1.40 10.63
C ILE A 265 0.33 0.11 10.67
N ALA A 266 -0.19 0.79 9.66
CA ALA A 266 -0.26 2.25 9.65
C ALA A 266 -1.52 2.70 10.40
N LEU A 267 -1.34 3.55 11.40
CA LEU A 267 -2.43 4.05 12.23
C LEU A 267 -2.59 5.53 11.99
N ASN A 268 -3.82 5.94 11.72
CA ASN A 268 -4.16 7.34 11.66
C ASN A 268 -3.96 7.95 13.05
N TYR A 269 -3.21 9.05 13.13
CA TYR A 269 -2.86 9.79 14.36
C TYR A 269 -1.95 9.09 15.38
N ALA A 270 -1.52 7.83 15.16
CA ALA A 270 -0.75 7.08 16.15
C ALA A 270 0.56 6.45 15.62
N GLY A 271 1.03 6.88 14.44
CA GLY A 271 2.27 6.39 13.86
C GLY A 271 2.11 4.98 13.29
N ILE A 272 3.03 4.08 13.61
CA ILE A 272 2.98 2.68 13.15
C ILE A 272 3.03 1.69 14.33
N SER A 273 2.35 0.58 14.15
CA SER A 273 2.47 -0.60 15.02
C SER A 273 3.07 -1.75 14.24
N ILE A 274 4.00 -2.47 14.84
CA ILE A 274 4.58 -3.69 14.27
C ILE A 274 4.22 -4.89 15.14
N PHE A 275 3.77 -5.96 14.51
CA PHE A 275 3.46 -7.24 15.13
C PHE A 275 4.41 -8.33 14.61
N ASP A 276 5.07 -9.04 15.52
CA ASP A 276 6.06 -10.09 15.20
C ASP A 276 5.59 -11.50 15.61
N ASP A 277 4.31 -11.79 15.43
CA ASP A 277 3.56 -12.95 15.93
C ASP A 277 3.38 -13.01 17.46
N THR A 278 4.21 -12.33 18.23
CA THR A 278 4.22 -12.47 19.69
C THR A 278 3.92 -11.18 20.42
N GLU A 279 4.48 -10.08 19.96
CA GLU A 279 4.42 -8.79 20.64
C GLU A 279 4.06 -7.66 19.66
N TRP A 280 3.46 -6.62 20.23
CA TRP A 280 3.19 -5.37 19.54
C TRP A 280 4.22 -4.34 19.95
N THR A 281 4.88 -3.73 18.97
CA THR A 281 5.76 -2.58 19.19
C THR A 281 5.22 -1.35 18.46
N ASN A 282 5.04 -0.25 19.18
CA ASN A 282 4.43 0.97 18.66
C ASN A 282 5.47 2.08 18.51
N TYR A 283 5.49 2.73 17.36
CA TYR A 283 6.45 3.78 17.00
C TYR A 283 5.70 5.06 16.65
N ASP A 284 5.99 6.13 17.39
CA ASP A 284 5.39 7.44 17.19
C ASP A 284 6.42 8.57 17.38
N THR A 285 6.01 9.81 17.12
CA THR A 285 6.81 11.02 17.32
C THR A 285 7.31 11.25 18.75
N SER A 286 6.73 10.58 19.75
CA SER A 286 7.11 10.73 21.16
C SER A 286 8.24 9.79 21.58
N ASN A 287 8.39 8.66 20.88
CA ASN A 287 9.36 7.62 21.21
C ASN A 287 10.40 7.37 20.12
N THR A 288 10.23 7.94 18.92
CA THR A 288 11.13 7.80 17.77
C THR A 288 11.38 9.11 17.04
N PRO A 289 12.36 9.15 16.12
CA PRO A 289 12.53 10.25 15.16
C PRO A 289 11.47 10.31 14.04
N LEU A 290 10.43 9.47 14.07
CA LEU A 290 9.31 9.59 13.14
C LEU A 290 8.76 11.03 13.20
N PRO A 291 8.66 11.74 12.05
CA PRO A 291 8.36 13.17 12.05
C PRO A 291 6.86 13.50 12.15
N ASP A 292 5.99 12.52 11.90
CA ASP A 292 4.54 12.68 11.89
C ASP A 292 3.85 11.38 12.35
N ASN A 293 2.75 11.51 13.09
CA ASN A 293 1.92 10.37 13.50
C ASN A 293 0.79 10.08 12.49
N LEU A 294 0.57 10.97 11.51
CA LEU A 294 -0.41 10.80 10.44
C LEU A 294 0.21 9.98 9.31
N ILE A 295 -0.03 8.67 9.33
CA ILE A 295 0.51 7.75 8.33
C ILE A 295 -0.57 7.42 7.32
N ASN A 296 -0.31 7.67 6.04
CA ASN A 296 -1.25 7.39 4.94
C ASN A 296 -1.05 6.00 4.34
N THR A 297 0.21 5.59 4.21
CA THR A 297 0.58 4.36 3.48
C THR A 297 1.90 3.81 3.98
N ILE A 298 2.08 2.50 3.83
CA ILE A 298 3.31 1.79 4.17
C ILE A 298 3.63 0.74 3.10
N ALA A 299 4.92 0.45 2.93
CA ALA A 299 5.38 -0.65 2.08
C ALA A 299 6.64 -1.29 2.66
N LEU A 300 6.86 -2.56 2.34
CA LEU A 300 8.02 -3.36 2.78
C LEU A 300 8.87 -3.72 1.58
N ASP A 301 10.14 -3.35 1.59
CA ASP A 301 11.07 -3.76 0.54
C ASP A 301 11.71 -5.14 0.80
N SER A 302 12.45 -5.64 -0.18
CA SER A 302 13.10 -6.96 -0.11
C SER A 302 14.19 -7.07 0.96
N GLU A 303 14.59 -5.96 1.57
CA GLU A 303 15.52 -5.91 2.69
C GLU A 303 14.77 -5.74 4.04
N ASN A 304 13.43 -5.83 4.02
CA ASN A 304 12.52 -5.58 5.13
C ASN A 304 12.60 -4.16 5.71
N ASN A 305 13.08 -3.17 4.93
CA ASN A 305 12.93 -1.78 5.31
C ASN A 305 11.47 -1.38 5.18
N ILE A 306 10.99 -0.59 6.15
CA ILE A 306 9.63 -0.07 6.16
C ILE A 306 9.65 1.32 5.55
N TRP A 307 9.00 1.46 4.40
CA TRP A 307 8.74 2.73 3.75
C TRP A 307 7.42 3.26 4.27
N ILE A 308 7.41 4.50 4.77
CA ILE A 308 6.27 5.11 5.47
C ILE A 308 5.95 6.44 4.80
N GLY A 309 4.75 6.55 4.26
CA GLY A 309 4.21 7.79 3.71
C GLY A 309 3.40 8.55 4.75
N THR A 310 3.78 9.80 5.02
CA THR A 310 3.09 10.65 6.00
C THR A 310 2.18 11.69 5.33
N GLU A 311 1.26 12.30 6.08
CA GLU A 311 0.45 13.42 5.57
C GLU A 311 1.24 14.71 5.44
N THR A 312 2.12 15.03 6.39
CA THR A 312 2.73 16.38 6.46
C THR A 312 4.24 16.43 6.41
N ALA A 313 4.93 15.29 6.53
CA ALA A 313 6.37 15.22 6.73
C ALA A 313 7.14 14.41 5.68
N GLY A 314 6.49 14.05 4.56
CA GLY A 314 7.12 13.35 3.46
C GLY A 314 7.26 11.85 3.70
N LEU A 315 8.34 11.30 3.16
CA LEU A 315 8.63 9.88 3.10
C LEU A 315 9.66 9.51 4.17
N VAL A 316 9.40 8.43 4.90
CA VAL A 316 10.31 7.93 5.94
C VAL A 316 10.71 6.50 5.61
N VAL A 317 11.98 6.18 5.79
CA VAL A 317 12.51 4.82 5.71
C VAL A 317 12.94 4.40 7.11
N PHE A 318 12.39 3.30 7.58
CA PHE A 318 12.78 2.68 8.84
C PHE A 318 13.51 1.36 8.54
N ASP A 319 14.84 1.42 8.66
CA ASP A 319 15.78 0.29 8.54
C ASP A 319 15.84 -0.43 9.88
N ARG A 320 15.54 -1.74 9.90
CA ARG A 320 15.28 -2.51 11.12
C ARG A 320 16.23 -3.69 11.30
#